data_AF-A0A2P5TK55-F1
#
_entry.id   AF-A0A2P5TK55-F1
#
_cell.length_a   1.000
_cell.length_b   1.000
_cell.length_c   1.000
_cell.angle_alpha   90.00
_cell.angle_beta   90.00
_cell.angle_gamma   90.00
#
_symmetry.space_group_name_H-M   'P 1'
#
loop_
_entity.id
_entity.type
_entity.pdbx_description
1 polymer ?
#
loop_
_entity_poly.entity_id
_entity_poly.type
_entity_poly.pdbx_seq_one_letter_code
_entity_poly.pdbx_strand_id
1 'polypeptide(L)'
;MLMDKYVEKLELDVASKFEQSVVSVLMKDDYESKYIKARVLDACFKAELIEVIDRDVYSERFDWVEKVIEMNLASFKLLDIAEKKQIKAMSLREVREVADAKVEAIIKNIVKRVLNAPQEFPMGSNI
;
A
#
# COMPACT_ATOMS: atom_id res chain seq x y z
N MET A 1 -26.59 35.07 -10.70
CA MET A 1 -27.12 34.21 -9.61
C MET A 1 -27.57 32.81 -10.06
N LEU A 2 -28.42 32.65 -11.09
CA LEU A 2 -28.75 31.31 -11.63
C LEU A 2 -27.62 30.71 -12.48
N MET A 3 -26.96 31.56 -13.27
CA MET A 3 -25.83 31.16 -14.12
C MET A 3 -24.64 30.68 -13.29
N ASP A 4 -24.34 31.36 -12.19
CA ASP A 4 -23.25 30.99 -11.26
C ASP A 4 -23.49 29.62 -10.61
N LYS A 5 -24.74 29.32 -10.21
CA LYS A 5 -25.11 28.01 -9.66
C LYS A 5 -25.01 26.87 -10.69
N TYR A 6 -25.23 27.15 -11.97
CA TYR A 6 -25.08 26.16 -13.03
C TYR A 6 -23.61 25.89 -13.33
N VAL A 7 -22.77 26.92 -13.34
CA VAL A 7 -21.31 26.79 -13.51
C VAL A 7 -20.70 26.00 -12.35
N GLU A 8 -21.04 26.33 -11.11
CA GLU A 8 -20.57 25.63 -9.92
C GLU A 8 -20.97 24.14 -9.92
N LYS A 9 -22.20 23.82 -10.34
CA LYS A 9 -22.65 22.43 -10.50
C LYS A 9 -21.88 21.69 -11.59
N LEU A 10 -21.61 22.34 -12.72
CA LEU A 10 -20.81 21.78 -13.82
C LEU A 10 -19.37 21.50 -13.37
N GLU A 11 -18.76 22.41 -12.60
CA GLU A 11 -17.41 22.25 -12.06
C GLU A 11 -17.33 21.07 -11.07
N LEU A 12 -18.33 20.92 -10.20
CA LEU A 12 -18.45 19.78 -9.27
C LEU A 12 -18.63 18.44 -10.01
N ASP A 13 -19.47 18.40 -11.05
CA ASP A 13 -19.70 17.20 -11.86
C ASP A 13 -18.45 16.78 -12.66
N VAL A 14 -17.66 17.74 -13.15
CA VAL A 14 -16.39 17.49 -13.85
C VAL A 14 -15.32 17.01 -12.87
N ALA A 15 -15.19 17.64 -11.70
CA ALA A 15 -14.25 17.22 -10.66
C ALA A 15 -14.54 15.78 -10.18
N SER A 16 -15.81 15.44 -9.99
CA SER A 16 -16.23 14.08 -9.60
C SER A 16 -15.88 13.03 -10.65
N LYS A 17 -16.07 13.32 -11.95
CA LYS A 17 -15.68 12.40 -13.04
C LYS A 17 -14.17 12.24 -13.18
N PHE A 18 -13.41 13.32 -12.99
CA PHE A 18 -11.95 13.26 -12.96
C PHE A 18 -11.47 12.38 -11.80
N GLU A 19 -11.99 12.61 -10.60
CA GLU A 19 -11.65 11.83 -9.41
C GLU A 19 -11.94 10.34 -9.61
N GLN A 20 -13.13 10.00 -10.12
CA GLN A 20 -13.48 8.61 -10.45
C GLN A 20 -12.55 8.00 -11.49
N SER A 21 -12.10 8.77 -12.48
CA SER A 21 -11.14 8.31 -13.48
C SER A 21 -9.77 8.01 -12.86
N VAL A 22 -9.27 8.89 -11.98
CA VAL A 22 -8.01 8.67 -11.27
C VAL A 22 -8.09 7.44 -10.37
N VAL A 23 -9.17 7.32 -9.58
CA VAL A 23 -9.42 6.14 -8.73
C VAL A 23 -9.43 4.87 -9.58
N SER A 24 -10.09 4.88 -10.73
CA SER A 24 -10.15 3.71 -11.61
C SER A 24 -8.76 3.27 -12.10
N VAL A 25 -7.86 4.21 -12.39
CA VAL A 25 -6.48 3.91 -12.82
C VAL A 25 -5.65 3.36 -11.65
N LEU A 26 -5.74 3.99 -10.48
CA LEU A 26 -5.00 3.56 -9.28
C LEU A 26 -5.37 2.12 -8.87
N MET A 27 -6.63 1.73 -9.07
CA MET A 27 -7.13 0.40 -8.72
C MET A 27 -6.85 -0.68 -9.79
N LYS A 28 -6.48 -0.31 -11.03
CA LYS A 28 -6.40 -1.25 -12.16
C LYS A 28 -4.99 -1.79 -12.45
N ASP A 29 -3.96 -0.96 -12.26
CA ASP A 29 -2.61 -1.24 -12.77
C ASP A 29 -1.58 -1.57 -11.66
N ASP A 30 -2.05 -2.20 -10.58
CA ASP A 30 -1.22 -2.60 -9.43
C ASP A 30 -0.51 -1.42 -8.73
N TYR A 31 -0.94 -0.18 -9.01
CA TYR A 31 -0.38 1.02 -8.40
C TYR A 31 -0.56 1.02 -6.88
N GLU A 32 -1.70 0.54 -6.39
CA GLU A 32 -1.93 0.36 -4.96
C GLU A 32 -0.85 -0.53 -4.32
N SER A 33 -0.59 -1.71 -4.90
CA SER A 33 0.43 -2.63 -4.37
C SER A 33 1.83 -2.02 -4.40
N LYS A 34 2.19 -1.30 -5.47
CA LYS A 34 3.47 -0.59 -5.58
C LYS A 34 3.60 0.51 -4.53
N TYR A 35 2.54 1.29 -4.32
CA TYR A 35 2.49 2.32 -3.30
C TYR A 35 2.66 1.70 -1.90
N ILE A 36 1.88 0.66 -1.59
CA ILE A 36 1.97 -0.05 -0.30
C ILE A 36 3.38 -0.61 -0.10
N LYS A 37 3.95 -1.33 -1.08
CA LYS A 37 5.31 -1.89 -1.00
C LYS A 37 6.34 -0.80 -0.71
N ALA A 38 6.30 0.31 -1.45
CA ALA A 38 7.22 1.42 -1.24
C ALA A 38 7.11 2.04 0.18
N ARG A 39 5.88 2.22 0.67
CA ARG A 39 5.64 2.79 2.02
C ARG A 39 6.08 1.86 3.14
N VAL A 40 5.87 0.55 2.99
CA VAL A 40 6.34 -0.43 3.97
C VAL A 40 7.87 -0.50 3.99
N LEU A 41 8.52 -0.52 2.82
CA LEU A 41 9.98 -0.52 2.73
C LEU A 41 10.57 0.75 3.36
N ASP A 42 10.02 1.93 3.07
CA ASP A 42 10.42 3.21 3.71
C ASP A 42 10.32 3.13 5.25
N ALA A 43 9.25 2.54 5.79
CA ALA A 43 9.11 2.34 7.22
C ALA A 43 10.17 1.37 7.78
N CYS A 44 10.49 0.29 7.06
CA CYS A 44 11.51 -0.67 7.48
C CYS A 44 12.92 -0.06 7.44
N PHE A 45 13.25 0.78 6.45
CA PHE A 45 14.50 1.54 6.42
C PHE A 45 14.60 2.52 7.58
N LYS A 46 13.54 3.29 7.85
CA LYS A 46 13.51 4.26 8.96
C LYS A 46 13.59 3.63 10.34
N ALA A 47 13.10 2.40 10.47
CA ALA A 47 13.18 1.62 11.70
C ALA A 47 14.49 0.81 11.80
N GLU A 48 15.42 0.97 10.85
CA GLU A 48 16.71 0.26 10.81
C GLU A 48 16.56 -1.26 10.78
N LEU A 49 15.41 -1.77 10.30
CA LEU A 49 15.19 -3.21 10.10
C LEU A 49 15.97 -3.72 8.88
N ILE A 50 16.09 -2.87 7.86
CA ILE A 50 16.89 -3.08 6.65
C ILE A 50 17.66 -1.79 6.37
N GLU A 51 18.85 -1.91 5.78
CA GLU A 51 19.69 -0.78 5.39
C GLU A 51 19.75 -0.63 3.86
N VAL A 52 20.17 0.54 3.37
CA VAL A 52 20.32 0.78 1.93
C VAL A 52 21.23 -0.27 1.28
N ILE A 53 22.32 -0.66 1.98
CA ILE A 53 23.22 -1.70 1.51
C ILE A 53 22.52 -3.06 1.37
N ASP A 54 21.61 -3.40 2.28
CA ASP A 54 20.83 -4.65 2.25
C ASP A 54 20.00 -4.75 0.97
N ARG A 55 19.49 -3.62 0.46
CA ARG A 55 18.78 -3.54 -0.82
C ARG A 55 19.76 -3.66 -1.99
N ASP A 56 20.85 -2.90 -1.96
CA ASP A 56 21.78 -2.80 -3.08
C ASP A 56 22.51 -4.12 -3.34
N VAL A 57 22.78 -4.92 -2.29
CA VAL A 57 23.36 -6.28 -2.41
C VAL A 57 22.31 -7.38 -2.42
N TYR A 58 21.02 -7.03 -2.33
CA TYR A 58 19.91 -7.98 -2.21
C TYR A 58 20.16 -9.03 -1.10
N SER A 59 20.42 -8.54 0.11
CA SER A 59 20.67 -9.37 1.29
C SER A 59 19.47 -10.26 1.64
N GLU A 60 19.72 -11.29 2.45
CA GLU A 60 18.66 -12.14 3.01
C GLU A 60 17.64 -11.34 3.84
N ARG A 61 18.08 -10.29 4.55
CA ARG A 61 17.19 -9.39 5.31
C ARG A 61 16.20 -8.68 4.38
N PHE A 62 16.72 -8.12 3.29
CA PHE A 62 15.91 -7.42 2.31
C PHE A 62 14.93 -8.37 1.60
N ASP A 63 15.43 -9.52 1.14
CA ASP A 63 14.62 -10.55 0.49
C ASP A 63 13.52 -11.09 1.42
N TRP A 64 13.83 -11.30 2.70
CA TRP A 64 12.85 -11.72 3.69
C TRP A 64 11.73 -10.67 3.85
N VAL A 65 12.09 -9.38 3.96
CA VAL A 65 11.10 -8.29 4.08
C VAL A 65 10.24 -8.22 2.82
N GLU A 66 10.84 -8.29 1.63
CA GLU A 66 10.08 -8.30 0.37
C GLU A 66 9.10 -9.48 0.28
N LYS A 67 9.53 -10.69 0.65
CA LYS A 67 8.66 -11.86 0.67
C LYS A 67 7.47 -11.69 1.62
N VAL A 68 7.70 -11.14 2.82
CA VAL A 68 6.59 -10.88 3.77
C VAL A 68 5.64 -9.83 3.20
N ILE A 69 6.14 -8.78 2.56
CA ILE A 69 5.30 -7.77 1.89
C ILE A 69 4.45 -8.43 0.80
N GLU A 70 5.06 -9.22 -0.07
CA GLU A 70 4.39 -9.88 -1.20
C GLU A 70 3.32 -10.87 -0.75
N MET A 71 3.59 -11.66 0.29
CA MET A 71 2.60 -12.55 0.89
C MET A 71 1.38 -11.80 1.42
N ASN A 72 1.60 -10.66 2.09
CA ASN A 72 0.49 -9.85 2.59
C ASN A 72 -0.29 -9.19 1.45
N LEU A 73 0.39 -8.64 0.43
CA LEU A 73 -0.26 -8.06 -0.75
C LEU A 73 -1.12 -9.09 -1.49
N ALA A 74 -0.61 -10.32 -1.67
CA ALA A 74 -1.38 -11.41 -2.24
C ALA A 74 -2.62 -11.74 -1.39
N SER A 75 -2.47 -11.74 -0.07
CA SER A 75 -3.59 -11.95 0.87
C SER A 75 -4.66 -10.86 0.76
N PHE A 76 -4.27 -9.59 0.64
CA PHE A 76 -5.22 -8.49 0.43
C PHE A 76 -5.92 -8.59 -0.92
N LYS A 77 -5.21 -8.94 -2.00
CA LYS A 77 -5.84 -9.17 -3.31
C LYS A 77 -6.91 -10.26 -3.24
N LEU A 78 -6.64 -11.35 -2.53
CA LEU A 78 -7.63 -12.42 -2.31
C LEU A 78 -8.83 -11.93 -1.51
N LEU A 79 -8.62 -11.13 -0.46
CA LEU A 79 -9.69 -10.52 0.33
C LEU A 79 -10.56 -9.58 -0.52
N ASP A 80 -9.95 -8.72 -1.32
CA ASP A 80 -10.67 -7.78 -2.19
C ASP A 80 -11.51 -8.52 -3.25
N ILE A 81 -11.02 -9.64 -3.79
CA ILE A 81 -11.78 -10.52 -4.68
C ILE A 81 -12.96 -11.17 -3.93
N ALA A 82 -12.71 -11.70 -2.72
CA ALA A 82 -13.73 -12.39 -1.91
C ALA A 82 -14.84 -11.45 -1.44
N GLU A 83 -14.51 -10.21 -1.08
CA GLU A 83 -15.47 -9.21 -0.62
C GLU A 83 -16.39 -8.70 -1.74
N LYS A 84 -16.19 -9.13 -3.00
CA LYS A 84 -16.92 -8.65 -4.18
C LYS A 84 -17.08 -7.13 -4.12
N LYS A 85 -16.03 -6.40 -3.73
CA LYS A 85 -16.09 -4.94 -3.71
C LYS A 85 -16.45 -4.49 -5.12
N GLN A 86 -17.72 -4.12 -5.31
CA GLN A 86 -18.06 -3.15 -6.32
C GLN A 86 -17.12 -2.00 -5.98
N ILE A 87 -16.22 -1.66 -6.89
CA ILE A 87 -15.44 -0.42 -6.86
C ILE A 87 -16.48 0.69 -7.01
N LYS A 88 -17.29 0.87 -5.97
CA LYS A 88 -18.48 1.68 -5.95
C LYS A 88 -17.96 3.03 -5.51
N ALA A 89 -17.78 3.93 -6.48
CA ALA A 89 -17.50 5.35 -6.30
C ALA A 89 -16.69 5.69 -5.03
N MET A 90 -15.54 5.03 -4.82
CA MET A 90 -14.61 5.46 -3.77
C MET A 90 -14.03 6.80 -4.18
N SER A 91 -13.97 7.73 -3.24
CA SER A 91 -13.18 8.94 -3.34
C SER A 91 -11.68 8.61 -3.29
N LEU A 92 -10.83 9.52 -3.76
CA LEU A 92 -9.37 9.39 -3.64
C LEU A 92 -8.92 9.29 -2.18
N ARG A 93 -9.64 9.97 -1.29
CA ARG A 93 -9.39 9.91 0.15
C ARG A 93 -9.59 8.50 0.68
N GLU A 94 -10.71 7.86 0.34
CA GLU A 94 -10.99 6.49 0.78
C GLU A 94 -9.98 5.49 0.21
N VAL A 95 -9.55 5.66 -1.05
CA VAL A 95 -8.48 4.82 -1.65
C VAL A 95 -7.20 4.95 -0.84
N ARG A 96 -6.81 6.18 -0.48
CA ARG A 96 -5.62 6.43 0.33
C ARG A 96 -5.74 5.84 1.73
N GLU A 97 -6.87 6.04 2.40
CA GLU A 97 -7.11 5.49 3.75
C GLU A 97 -7.04 3.96 3.76
N VAL A 98 -7.59 3.29 2.74
CA VAL A 98 -7.47 1.83 2.57
C VAL A 98 -6.02 1.41 2.36
N ALA A 99 -5.27 2.11 1.50
CA ALA A 99 -3.86 1.81 1.25
C ALA A 99 -3.02 2.00 2.52
N ASP A 100 -3.22 3.09 3.26
CA ASP A 100 -2.51 3.37 4.52
C ASP A 100 -2.83 2.32 5.60
N ALA A 101 -4.09 1.87 5.70
CA ALA A 101 -4.47 0.79 6.61
C ALA A 101 -3.80 -0.55 6.23
N LYS A 102 -3.70 -0.86 4.94
CA LYS A 102 -2.96 -2.03 4.45
C LYS A 102 -1.46 -1.92 4.78
N VAL A 103 -0.84 -0.75 4.59
CA VAL A 103 0.56 -0.49 4.99
C VAL A 103 0.76 -0.79 6.47
N GLU A 104 -0.09 -0.25 7.35
CA GLU A 104 0.00 -0.46 8.80
C GLU A 104 -0.13 -1.94 9.17
N ALA A 105 -1.05 -2.66 8.53
CA ALA A 105 -1.24 -4.09 8.75
C ALA A 105 0.00 -4.91 8.38
N ILE A 106 0.66 -4.60 7.26
CA ILE A 106 1.91 -5.27 6.85
C ILE A 106 3.04 -4.96 7.84
N ILE A 107 3.20 -3.70 8.23
CA ILE A 107 4.23 -3.30 9.22
C ILE A 107 4.02 -4.05 10.53
N LYS A 108 2.79 -4.11 11.05
CA LYS A 108 2.46 -4.91 12.24
C LYS A 108 2.78 -6.39 12.06
N ASN A 109 2.54 -6.95 10.87
CA ASN A 109 2.87 -8.34 10.56
C ASN A 109 4.39 -8.57 10.59
N ILE A 110 5.17 -7.68 9.97
CA ILE A 110 6.64 -7.71 9.98
C ILE A 110 7.15 -7.63 11.41
N VAL A 111 6.75 -6.62 12.17
CA VAL A 111 7.19 -6.42 13.56
C VAL A 111 6.84 -7.63 14.43
N LYS A 112 5.62 -8.17 14.29
CA LYS A 112 5.22 -9.39 15.03
C LYS A 112 6.12 -10.58 14.69
N ARG A 113 6.50 -10.76 13.43
CA ARG A 113 7.41 -11.83 13.00
C ARG A 113 8.82 -11.61 13.54
N VAL A 114 9.34 -10.39 13.47
CA VAL A 114 10.66 -10.06 14.06
C VAL A 114 10.69 -10.35 15.56
N LEU A 115 9.63 -10.01 16.28
CA LEU A 115 9.56 -10.17 17.74
C LEU A 115 9.20 -11.58 18.22
N ASN A 116 8.44 -12.37 17.43
CA ASN A 116 7.80 -13.59 17.92
C ASN A 116 7.93 -14.81 16.97
N ALA A 117 8.67 -14.75 15.87
CA ALA A 117 8.62 -15.82 14.86
C ALA A 117 9.49 -17.05 15.20
N PRO A 118 9.03 -18.25 14.79
CA PRO A 118 9.84 -19.48 14.72
C PRO A 118 10.77 -19.57 13.49
N GLN A 119 10.59 -18.71 12.47
CA GLN A 119 11.59 -18.44 11.43
C GLN A 119 12.31 -17.15 11.83
N GLU A 120 13.58 -17.27 12.20
CA GLU A 120 14.39 -16.13 12.63
C GLU A 120 14.48 -15.11 11.49
N PHE A 121 14.17 -13.84 11.80
CA PHE A 121 14.57 -12.73 10.95
C PHE A 121 16.10 -12.83 10.78
N PRO A 122 16.66 -12.69 9.56
CA PRO A 122 18.10 -12.83 9.36
C PRO A 122 18.85 -11.74 10.15
N MET A 123 19.28 -12.04 11.36
CA MET A 123 20.13 -11.16 12.15
C MET A 123 21.53 -11.32 11.54
N GLY A 124 21.96 -10.33 10.76
CA GLY A 124 23.28 -10.37 10.12
C GLY A 124 24.35 -10.79 11.14
N SER A 125 25.20 -11.74 10.75
CA SER A 125 26.40 -12.02 11.54
C SER A 125 27.24 -10.76 11.53
N ASN A 126 27.53 -10.19 12.71
CA ASN A 126 28.61 -9.21 12.84
C ASN A 126 29.87 -9.88 12.30
N ILE A 127 30.32 -9.48 11.11
CA ILE A 127 31.65 -9.74 10.59
C ILE A 127 32.41 -8.42 10.65
#